data_AF-M0K4C3-F1
#
_entry.id   AF-M0K4C3-F1
#
_cell.length_a   1.000
_cell.length_b   1.000
_cell.length_c   1.000
_cell.angle_alpha   90.00
_cell.angle_beta   90.00
_cell.angle_gamma   90.00
#
_symmetry.space_group_name_H-M   'P 1'
#
loop_
_entity.id
_entity.type
_entity.pdbx_description
1 polymer ?
#
loop_
_entity_poly.entity_id
_entity_poly.type
_entity_poly.pdbx_seq_one_letter_code
_entity_poly.pdbx_strand_id
1 'polypeptide(L)'
;MGVPCVRVPREAGEETRQRLAEANLVDDGYDITVVDGQLYVPVTDPEAVPSDFVVVEADPPVREGQTMPADGLDFDPSYERIGDVAIVDEDDADRARAIADAIMDSDLPVRAVLNRASKIKGKQRVRDWDVLAGEGTEVTHREYGCTFDLDLAEVYFSPRLATERHRVTEQVSEGEQAFDMFAGVGPFAIPFAKRGATCVGTDINETAIEYLRANAQRNGVADRVTGICGDVREVAGEYEGWADRVVMNLPHSADEFLETAVRLAADDCVFHYYDIQHEDDLFGPGERAIRAAAEPAYDVTVETRHTVRSYAPKEHNIVFDVRLTR
;
A
#
# COMPACT_ATOMS: atom_id res chain seq x y z
N MET A 1 19.99 -23.57 -33.92
CA MET A 1 20.78 -24.50 -33.10
C MET A 1 19.81 -24.89 -32.01
N GLY A 2 19.57 -26.19 -31.79
CA GLY A 2 18.56 -26.61 -30.82
C GLY A 2 18.92 -26.12 -29.42
N VAL A 3 17.90 -26.00 -28.58
CA VAL A 3 18.02 -25.73 -27.15
C VAL A 3 17.99 -27.08 -26.43
N PRO A 4 18.97 -27.39 -25.57
CA PRO A 4 18.95 -28.61 -24.79
C PRO A 4 17.77 -28.56 -23.81
N CYS A 5 16.95 -29.60 -23.85
CA CYS A 5 15.74 -29.72 -23.05
C CYS A 5 15.68 -31.09 -22.38
N VAL A 6 15.25 -31.13 -21.12
CA VAL A 6 14.83 -32.37 -20.48
C VAL A 6 13.44 -32.74 -20.98
N ARG A 7 13.30 -33.91 -21.60
CA ARG A 7 12.03 -34.43 -22.10
C ARG A 7 11.44 -35.46 -21.14
N VAL A 8 10.24 -35.19 -20.64
CA VAL A 8 9.53 -36.08 -19.71
C VAL A 8 8.04 -36.19 -20.04
N PRO A 9 7.34 -37.26 -19.64
CA PRO A 9 5.87 -37.29 -19.68
C PRO A 9 5.28 -36.11 -18.91
N ARG A 10 4.17 -35.55 -19.40
CA ARG A 10 3.51 -34.39 -18.79
C ARG A 10 3.18 -34.60 -17.31
N GLU A 11 2.83 -35.82 -16.91
CA GLU A 11 2.48 -36.17 -15.53
C GLU A 11 3.67 -36.04 -14.56
N ALA A 12 4.90 -36.22 -15.06
CA ALA A 12 6.15 -36.06 -14.29
C ALA A 12 6.72 -34.62 -14.37
N GLY A 13 6.01 -33.72 -15.03
CA GLY A 13 6.51 -32.40 -15.41
C GLY A 13 6.90 -31.51 -14.22
N GLU A 14 6.01 -31.36 -13.24
CA GLU A 14 6.26 -30.46 -12.11
C GLU A 14 7.37 -30.99 -11.18
N GLU A 15 7.40 -32.30 -10.92
CA GLU A 15 8.49 -32.93 -10.16
C GLU A 15 9.84 -32.72 -10.87
N THR A 16 9.88 -32.93 -12.18
CA THR A 16 11.08 -32.73 -13.00
C THR A 16 11.54 -31.27 -12.96
N ARG A 17 10.62 -30.33 -13.16
CA ARG A 17 10.90 -28.89 -13.12
C ARG A 17 11.47 -28.48 -11.76
N GLN A 18 10.91 -28.97 -10.66
CA GLN A 18 11.40 -28.68 -9.30
C GLN A 18 12.82 -29.21 -9.09
N ARG A 19 13.09 -30.47 -9.47
CA ARG A 19 14.43 -31.06 -9.35
C ARG A 19 15.49 -30.31 -10.17
N LEU A 20 15.14 -29.87 -11.37
CA LEU A 20 16.04 -29.06 -12.21
C LEU A 20 16.22 -27.65 -11.63
N ALA A 21 15.16 -27.05 -11.07
CA ALA A 21 15.23 -25.72 -10.44
C ALA A 21 16.07 -25.73 -9.16
N GLU A 22 15.94 -26.76 -8.32
CA GLU A 22 16.79 -26.96 -7.12
C GLU A 22 18.28 -27.08 -7.48
N ALA A 23 18.58 -27.60 -8.67
CA ALA A 23 19.92 -27.69 -9.22
C ALA A 23 20.36 -26.41 -9.99
N ASN A 24 19.51 -25.38 -10.10
CA ASN A 24 19.71 -24.18 -10.92
C ASN A 24 20.00 -24.49 -12.41
N LEU A 25 19.37 -25.53 -12.95
CA LEU A 25 19.58 -25.98 -14.33
C LEU A 25 18.52 -25.51 -15.31
N VAL A 26 17.39 -24.96 -14.84
CA VAL A 26 16.32 -24.48 -15.73
C VAL A 26 16.81 -23.24 -16.48
N ASP A 27 16.65 -23.24 -17.81
CA ASP A 27 16.88 -22.06 -18.63
C ASP A 27 15.60 -21.22 -18.73
N ASP A 28 15.55 -20.15 -17.94
CA ASP A 28 14.42 -19.22 -17.90
C ASP A 28 14.28 -18.36 -19.17
N GLY A 29 15.24 -18.42 -20.11
CA GLY A 29 15.18 -17.70 -21.39
C GLY A 29 14.23 -18.33 -22.42
N TYR A 30 13.68 -19.52 -22.15
CA TYR A 30 12.79 -20.24 -23.06
C TYR A 30 11.55 -20.76 -22.34
N ASP A 31 10.45 -20.91 -23.07
CA ASP A 31 9.23 -21.48 -22.52
C ASP A 31 9.34 -23.01 -22.36
N ILE A 32 8.73 -23.51 -21.29
CA ILE A 32 8.47 -24.93 -21.13
C ILE A 32 7.30 -25.30 -22.04
N THR A 33 7.52 -26.22 -22.99
CA THR A 33 6.52 -26.60 -23.99
C THR A 33 5.99 -28.00 -23.79
N VAL A 34 4.75 -28.24 -24.23
CA VAL A 34 4.14 -29.57 -24.28
C VAL A 34 3.85 -29.93 -25.74
N VAL A 35 4.48 -30.99 -26.23
CA VAL A 35 4.24 -31.52 -27.58
C VAL A 35 3.95 -33.01 -27.45
N ASP A 36 2.82 -33.46 -28.01
CA ASP A 36 2.39 -34.87 -28.02
C ASP A 36 2.43 -35.57 -26.64
N GLY A 37 2.04 -34.83 -25.59
CA GLY A 37 2.01 -35.34 -24.21
C GLY A 37 3.38 -35.44 -23.52
N GLN A 38 4.44 -34.96 -24.16
CA GLN A 38 5.76 -34.80 -23.58
C GLN A 38 6.01 -33.33 -23.23
N LEU A 39 6.51 -33.08 -22.03
CA LEU A 39 7.00 -31.79 -21.57
C LEU A 39 8.49 -31.66 -21.93
N TYR A 40 8.88 -30.48 -22.38
CA TYR A 40 10.26 -30.11 -22.68
C TYR A 40 10.65 -28.95 -21.78
N VAL A 41 11.55 -29.19 -20.84
CA VAL A 41 12.06 -28.19 -19.91
C VAL A 41 13.45 -27.74 -20.40
N PRO A 42 13.62 -26.49 -20.88
CA PRO A 42 14.91 -25.96 -21.30
C PRO A 42 15.93 -25.97 -20.16
N VAL A 43 17.19 -26.30 -20.46
CA VAL A 43 18.27 -26.35 -19.46
C VAL A 43 19.51 -25.56 -19.88
N THR A 44 20.16 -24.90 -18.91
CA THR A 44 21.35 -24.06 -19.14
C THR A 44 22.63 -24.88 -19.31
N ASP A 45 22.73 -26.02 -18.63
CA ASP A 45 23.88 -26.93 -18.68
C ASP A 45 23.41 -28.39 -18.82
N PRO A 46 23.44 -28.97 -20.04
CA PRO A 46 23.01 -30.34 -20.27
C PRO A 46 23.92 -31.40 -19.63
N GLU A 47 25.19 -31.09 -19.31
CA GLU A 47 26.13 -32.04 -18.70
C GLU A 47 25.89 -32.20 -17.19
N ALA A 48 25.34 -31.17 -16.55
CA ALA A 48 24.99 -31.16 -15.14
C ALA A 48 23.61 -31.79 -14.85
N VAL A 49 22.83 -32.11 -15.88
CA VAL A 49 21.51 -32.75 -15.72
C VAL A 49 21.67 -34.16 -15.10
N PRO A 50 20.89 -34.52 -14.07
CA PRO A 50 20.88 -35.86 -13.49
C PRO A 50 20.68 -36.96 -14.55
N SER A 51 21.48 -38.02 -14.48
CA SER A 51 21.53 -39.08 -15.50
C SER A 51 20.23 -39.88 -15.70
N ASP A 52 19.27 -39.75 -14.77
CA ASP A 52 17.93 -40.33 -14.88
C ASP A 52 17.00 -39.53 -15.81
N PHE A 53 17.38 -38.32 -16.22
CA PHE A 53 16.66 -37.53 -17.21
C PHE A 53 17.22 -37.69 -18.62
N VAL A 54 16.33 -37.61 -19.60
CA VAL A 54 16.68 -37.66 -21.02
C VAL A 54 16.77 -36.23 -21.55
N VAL A 55 17.98 -35.79 -21.87
CA VAL A 55 18.23 -34.51 -22.54
C VAL A 55 18.12 -34.71 -24.06
N VAL A 56 17.36 -33.83 -24.71
CA VAL A 56 17.17 -33.79 -26.17
C VAL A 56 17.33 -32.37 -26.68
N GLU A 57 17.71 -32.23 -27.93
CA GLU A 57 17.62 -30.95 -28.64
C GLU A 57 16.16 -30.69 -29.03
N ALA A 58 15.63 -29.53 -28.67
CA ALA A 58 14.31 -29.05 -29.09
C ALA A 58 14.37 -27.57 -29.49
N ASP A 59 13.30 -27.06 -30.08
CA ASP A 59 13.18 -25.63 -30.45
C ASP A 59 12.03 -24.98 -29.66
N PRO A 60 12.13 -24.85 -28.33
CA PRO A 60 11.15 -24.11 -27.54
C PRO A 60 11.18 -22.63 -27.95
N PRO A 61 10.03 -21.91 -27.90
CA PRO A 61 10.04 -20.48 -28.14
C PRO A 61 10.85 -19.78 -27.05
N VAL A 62 11.53 -18.69 -27.43
CA VAL A 62 12.17 -17.78 -26.48
C VAL A 62 11.07 -17.21 -25.60
N ARG A 63 11.29 -17.22 -24.29
CA ARG A 63 10.35 -16.66 -23.34
C ARG A 63 10.38 -15.14 -23.47
N GLU A 64 9.32 -14.56 -24.01
CA GLU A 64 9.12 -13.11 -23.98
C GLU A 64 8.72 -12.72 -22.56
N GLY A 65 9.71 -12.26 -21.78
CA GLY A 65 9.50 -11.69 -20.47
C GLY A 65 8.82 -10.32 -20.53
N GLN A 66 8.47 -9.78 -19.37
CA GLN A 66 8.02 -8.39 -19.28
C GLN A 66 9.19 -7.47 -19.64
N THR A 67 8.97 -6.54 -20.56
CA THR A 67 9.87 -5.42 -20.80
C THR A 67 9.78 -4.50 -19.59
N MET A 68 10.91 -4.29 -18.91
CA MET A 68 11.03 -3.42 -17.75
C MET A 68 11.66 -2.08 -18.17
N PRO A 69 11.45 -0.99 -17.42
CA PRO A 69 12.03 0.30 -17.76
C PRO A 69 13.56 0.28 -17.88
N ALA A 70 14.24 -0.59 -17.13
CA ALA A 70 15.70 -0.71 -17.20
C ALA A 70 16.19 -1.30 -18.54
N ASP A 71 15.37 -2.08 -19.24
CA ASP A 71 15.76 -2.70 -20.52
C ASP A 71 15.97 -1.66 -21.64
N GLY A 72 15.34 -0.49 -21.51
CA GLY A 72 15.49 0.66 -22.41
C GLY A 72 16.57 1.66 -22.01
N LEU A 73 17.30 1.42 -20.91
CA LEU A 73 18.25 2.37 -20.32
C LEU A 73 19.63 1.73 -20.10
N ASP A 74 20.67 2.56 -20.05
CA ASP A 74 22.04 2.15 -19.69
C ASP A 74 22.32 2.23 -18.17
N PHE A 75 21.28 2.48 -17.37
CA PHE A 75 21.31 2.52 -15.91
C PHE A 75 19.99 2.02 -15.32
N ASP A 76 20.03 1.61 -14.05
CA ASP A 76 18.81 1.23 -13.32
C ASP A 76 18.04 2.48 -12.85
N PRO A 77 16.82 2.74 -13.35
CA PRO A 77 16.02 3.88 -12.93
C PRO A 77 15.38 3.64 -11.55
N SER A 78 15.25 4.70 -10.76
CA SER A 78 14.48 4.70 -9.52
C SER A 78 13.12 5.35 -9.74
N TYR A 79 12.04 4.64 -9.43
CA TYR A 79 10.68 5.14 -9.50
C TYR A 79 9.79 4.47 -8.44
N GLU A 80 8.73 5.16 -8.04
CA GLU A 80 7.68 4.65 -7.16
C GLU A 80 6.37 4.58 -7.95
N ARG A 81 5.63 3.48 -7.83
CA ARG A 81 4.32 3.34 -8.49
C ARG A 81 3.21 3.55 -7.48
N ILE A 82 2.24 4.40 -7.82
CA ILE A 82 0.98 4.55 -7.10
C ILE A 82 -0.12 4.24 -8.11
N GLY A 83 -0.84 3.14 -7.89
CA GLY A 83 -1.85 2.71 -8.84
C GLY A 83 -1.32 2.55 -10.27
N ASP A 84 -1.94 3.30 -11.17
CA ASP A 84 -1.64 3.41 -12.59
C ASP A 84 -0.69 4.57 -12.94
N VAL A 85 0.00 5.16 -11.97
CA VAL A 85 0.96 6.25 -12.21
C VAL A 85 2.33 5.92 -11.63
N ALA A 86 3.38 6.21 -12.38
CA ALA A 86 4.76 6.15 -11.91
C ALA A 86 5.25 7.54 -11.48
N ILE A 87 6.04 7.58 -10.41
CA ILE A 87 6.61 8.78 -9.83
C ILE A 87 8.12 8.66 -9.86
N VAL A 88 8.78 9.64 -10.46
CA VAL A 88 10.24 9.80 -10.45
C VAL A 88 10.65 10.97 -9.55
N ASP A 89 11.92 10.97 -9.16
CA ASP A 89 12.57 12.01 -8.34
C ASP A 89 13.94 12.28 -8.96
N GLU A 90 13.95 13.03 -10.06
CA GLU A 90 15.16 13.28 -10.87
C GLU A 90 15.26 14.77 -11.21
N ASP A 91 16.41 15.37 -10.89
CA ASP A 91 16.68 16.80 -11.08
C ASP A 91 17.14 17.09 -12.52
N ASP A 92 17.77 16.12 -13.19
CA ASP A 92 18.19 16.26 -14.58
C ASP A 92 17.01 16.03 -15.53
N ALA A 93 16.58 17.09 -16.24
CA ALA A 93 15.40 17.05 -17.08
C ALA A 93 15.49 16.08 -18.27
N ASP A 94 16.69 15.85 -18.81
CA ASP A 94 16.87 14.93 -19.95
C ASP A 94 16.84 13.49 -19.46
N ARG A 95 17.47 13.22 -18.31
CA ARG A 95 17.40 11.92 -17.64
C ARG A 95 15.98 11.60 -17.17
N ALA A 96 15.26 12.57 -16.61
CA ALA A 96 13.88 12.39 -16.20
C ALA A 96 12.97 11.98 -17.37
N ARG A 97 13.14 12.62 -18.54
CA ARG A 97 12.42 12.24 -19.78
C ARG A 97 12.80 10.84 -20.26
N ALA A 98 14.10 10.50 -20.27
CA ALA A 98 14.54 9.17 -20.66
C ALA A 98 13.93 8.07 -19.76
N ILE A 99 13.85 8.32 -18.45
CA ILE A 99 13.19 7.41 -17.51
C ILE A 99 11.69 7.33 -17.81
N ALA A 100 11.03 8.46 -18.08
CA ALA A 100 9.60 8.47 -18.40
C ALA A 100 9.28 7.70 -19.68
N ASP A 101 10.04 7.93 -20.76
CA ASP A 101 9.88 7.21 -22.03
C ASP A 101 10.08 5.70 -21.82
N ALA A 102 11.15 5.30 -21.12
CA ALA A 102 11.41 3.89 -20.81
C ALA A 102 10.30 3.26 -19.94
N ILE A 103 9.70 4.02 -19.03
CA ILE A 103 8.55 3.56 -18.24
C ILE A 103 7.32 3.38 -19.14
N MET A 104 7.04 4.30 -20.05
CA MET A 104 5.88 4.24 -20.94
C MET A 104 6.01 3.15 -22.00
N ASP A 105 7.23 2.83 -22.44
CA ASP A 105 7.53 1.76 -23.39
C ASP A 105 7.63 0.37 -22.73
N SER A 106 7.54 0.30 -21.39
CA SER A 106 7.60 -0.95 -20.63
C SER A 106 6.23 -1.61 -20.46
N ASP A 107 6.21 -2.86 -20.00
CA ASP A 107 4.99 -3.61 -19.66
C ASP A 107 4.40 -3.20 -18.29
N LEU A 108 4.90 -2.14 -17.67
CA LEU A 108 4.31 -1.62 -16.44
C LEU A 108 2.90 -1.08 -16.73
N PRO A 109 1.90 -1.42 -15.90
CA PRO A 109 0.52 -0.98 -16.09
C PRO A 109 0.35 0.46 -15.60
N VAL A 110 0.99 1.40 -16.28
CA VAL A 110 0.96 2.84 -15.96
C VAL A 110 0.43 3.64 -17.13
N ARG A 111 -0.36 4.67 -16.83
CA ARG A 111 -0.95 5.61 -17.80
C ARG A 111 -0.22 6.94 -17.85
N ALA A 112 0.57 7.26 -16.82
CA ALA A 112 1.26 8.54 -16.70
C ALA A 112 2.53 8.39 -15.85
N VAL A 113 3.47 9.32 -16.07
CA VAL A 113 4.71 9.47 -15.31
C VAL A 113 4.80 10.90 -14.80
N LEU A 114 4.97 11.05 -13.49
CA LEU A 114 5.12 12.33 -12.81
C LEU A 114 6.52 12.47 -12.20
N ASN A 115 7.08 13.67 -12.23
CA ASN A 115 8.28 14.01 -11.47
C ASN A 115 7.93 14.87 -10.26
N ARG A 116 8.67 14.70 -9.16
CA ARG A 116 8.52 15.53 -7.97
C ARG A 116 9.09 16.93 -8.23
N ALA A 117 8.22 17.93 -8.34
CA ALA A 117 8.66 19.32 -8.54
C ALA A 117 8.91 20.07 -7.23
N SER A 118 8.46 19.53 -6.08
CA SER A 118 8.69 20.14 -4.77
C SER A 118 8.80 19.14 -3.63
N LYS A 119 9.22 19.61 -2.45
CA LYS A 119 8.94 18.91 -1.17
C LYS A 119 7.45 19.00 -0.83
N ILE A 120 7.00 18.21 0.15
CA ILE A 120 5.62 18.28 0.70
C ILE A 120 5.39 19.66 1.34
N LYS A 121 4.20 20.24 1.12
CA LYS A 121 3.82 21.59 1.55
C LYS A 121 2.50 21.61 2.32
N GLY A 122 2.37 22.60 3.22
CA GLY A 122 1.11 23.00 3.83
C GLY A 122 0.49 21.98 4.80
N LYS A 123 -0.66 22.35 5.37
CA LYS A 123 -1.41 21.49 6.31
C LYS A 123 -2.02 20.26 5.63
N GLN A 124 -2.38 20.38 4.35
CA GLN A 124 -2.95 19.31 3.53
C GLN A 124 -1.90 18.33 2.98
N ARG A 125 -0.60 18.60 3.22
CA ARG A 125 0.53 17.74 2.84
C ARG A 125 0.59 17.37 1.35
N VAL A 126 0.26 18.33 0.48
CA VAL A 126 0.32 18.18 -0.99
C VAL A 126 1.72 18.48 -1.55
N ARG A 127 1.95 18.16 -2.82
CA ARG A 127 3.22 18.37 -3.53
C ARG A 127 2.94 18.84 -4.96
N ASP A 128 3.86 19.62 -5.53
CA ASP A 128 3.81 19.99 -6.95
C ASP A 128 4.41 18.87 -7.82
N TRP A 129 3.84 18.69 -9.00
CA TRP A 129 4.19 17.61 -9.94
C TRP A 129 4.46 18.16 -11.33
N ASP A 130 5.52 17.67 -11.97
CA ASP A 130 5.72 17.83 -13.41
C ASP A 130 5.20 16.58 -14.12
N VAL A 131 4.28 16.74 -15.06
CA VAL A 131 3.82 15.63 -15.90
C VAL A 131 4.87 15.38 -16.99
N LEU A 132 5.57 14.25 -16.91
CA LEU A 132 6.57 13.86 -17.90
C LEU A 132 5.95 13.08 -19.06
N ALA A 133 4.95 12.25 -18.78
CA ALA A 133 4.18 11.49 -19.77
C ALA A 133 2.74 11.26 -19.30
N GLY A 134 1.81 11.10 -20.25
CA GLY A 134 0.38 10.97 -19.98
C GLY A 134 -0.31 12.31 -19.66
N GLU A 135 -1.47 12.25 -18.99
CA GLU A 135 -2.29 13.41 -18.65
C GLU A 135 -2.73 13.43 -17.17
N GLY A 136 -2.60 14.60 -16.54
CA GLY A 136 -3.12 14.87 -15.19
C GLY A 136 -2.37 14.17 -14.04
N THR A 137 -2.87 14.37 -12.84
CA THR A 137 -2.29 13.87 -11.57
C THR A 137 -3.24 12.94 -10.80
N GLU A 138 -4.41 12.64 -11.37
CA GLU A 138 -5.33 11.63 -10.86
C GLU A 138 -4.72 10.23 -10.91
N VAL A 139 -5.09 9.37 -9.97
CA VAL A 139 -4.57 8.01 -9.84
C VAL A 139 -5.69 7.09 -9.39
N THR A 140 -5.77 5.90 -9.99
CA THR A 140 -6.56 4.80 -9.44
C THR A 140 -5.62 3.81 -8.74
N HIS A 141 -5.58 3.86 -7.41
CA HIS A 141 -4.80 2.93 -6.59
C HIS A 141 -5.66 1.76 -6.11
N ARG A 142 -5.08 0.55 -6.07
CA ARG A 142 -5.76 -0.65 -5.56
C ARG A 142 -4.93 -1.29 -4.47
N GLU A 143 -5.57 -1.59 -3.34
CA GLU A 143 -4.96 -2.33 -2.25
C GLU A 143 -6.01 -3.15 -1.50
N TYR A 144 -5.67 -4.39 -1.14
CA TYR A 144 -6.51 -5.29 -0.34
C TYR A 144 -7.99 -5.34 -0.77
N GLY A 145 -8.23 -5.42 -2.08
CA GLY A 145 -9.58 -5.50 -2.65
C GLY A 145 -10.37 -4.18 -2.64
N CYS A 146 -9.76 -3.07 -2.23
CA CYS A 146 -10.32 -1.73 -2.32
C CYS A 146 -9.69 -0.94 -3.47
N THR A 147 -10.46 -0.04 -4.06
CA THR A 147 -9.99 0.85 -5.15
C THR A 147 -10.20 2.30 -4.74
N PHE A 148 -9.16 3.11 -4.84
CA PHE A 148 -9.16 4.51 -4.44
C PHE A 148 -8.75 5.37 -5.62
N ASP A 149 -9.67 6.21 -6.07
CA ASP A 149 -9.38 7.31 -6.97
C ASP A 149 -8.96 8.52 -6.11
N LEU A 150 -7.94 9.24 -6.55
CA LEU A 150 -7.40 10.42 -5.86
C LEU A 150 -6.57 11.27 -6.82
N ASP A 151 -6.44 12.56 -6.57
CA ASP A 151 -5.50 13.43 -7.28
C ASP A 151 -4.26 13.72 -6.41
N LEU A 152 -3.09 13.29 -6.87
CA LEU A 152 -1.82 13.48 -6.16
C LEU A 152 -1.44 14.95 -5.94
N ALA A 153 -1.96 15.88 -6.75
CA ALA A 153 -1.76 17.32 -6.58
C ALA A 153 -2.67 17.90 -5.48
N GLU A 154 -3.83 17.29 -5.24
CA GLU A 154 -4.86 17.83 -4.35
C GLU A 154 -4.91 17.15 -2.98
N VAL A 155 -4.45 15.89 -2.88
CA VAL A 155 -4.58 15.10 -1.64
C VAL A 155 -3.30 14.33 -1.30
N TYR A 156 -3.09 14.09 -0.01
CA TYR A 156 -2.01 13.22 0.46
C TYR A 156 -2.43 11.75 0.43
N PHE A 157 -1.60 10.90 -0.17
CA PHE A 157 -1.76 9.44 -0.13
C PHE A 157 -0.41 8.73 -0.04
N SER A 158 -0.34 7.65 0.75
CA SER A 158 0.86 6.80 0.83
C SER A 158 0.47 5.32 0.64
N PRO A 159 0.93 4.66 -0.45
CA PRO A 159 0.69 3.23 -0.65
C PRO A 159 1.50 2.37 0.33
N ARG A 160 2.58 2.92 0.89
CA ARG A 160 3.45 2.23 1.86
C ARG A 160 2.79 1.91 3.20
N LEU A 161 1.59 2.44 3.45
CA LEU A 161 0.79 2.14 4.64
C LEU A 161 -0.26 1.03 4.39
N ALA A 162 -0.31 0.44 3.19
CA ALA A 162 -1.33 -0.55 2.84
C ALA A 162 -1.35 -1.75 3.80
N THR A 163 -0.17 -2.29 4.15
CA THR A 163 -0.05 -3.42 5.08
C THR A 163 -0.57 -3.09 6.48
N GLU A 164 -0.29 -1.87 6.95
CA GLU A 164 -0.76 -1.38 8.24
C GLU A 164 -2.27 -1.15 8.24
N ARG A 165 -2.81 -0.55 7.19
CA ARG A 165 -4.27 -0.41 7.01
C ARG A 165 -4.97 -1.76 7.00
N HIS A 166 -4.38 -2.75 6.34
CA HIS A 166 -4.91 -4.10 6.35
C HIS A 166 -4.87 -4.73 7.75
N ARG A 167 -3.76 -4.60 8.47
CA ARG A 167 -3.62 -5.08 9.86
C ARG A 167 -4.72 -4.54 10.78
N VAL A 168 -5.01 -3.25 10.68
CA VAL A 168 -6.09 -2.62 11.48
C VAL A 168 -7.46 -3.07 10.98
N THR A 169 -7.66 -3.17 9.66
CA THR A 169 -8.94 -3.64 9.07
C THR A 169 -9.30 -5.05 9.52
N GLU A 170 -8.32 -5.95 9.67
CA GLU A 170 -8.56 -7.31 10.17
C GLU A 170 -9.09 -7.37 11.61
N GLN A 171 -8.98 -6.27 12.37
CA GLN A 171 -9.47 -6.19 13.75
C GLN A 171 -10.93 -5.70 13.84
N VAL A 172 -11.52 -5.25 12.72
CA VAL A 172 -12.87 -4.68 12.68
C VAL A 172 -13.91 -5.80 12.70
N SER A 173 -14.87 -5.70 13.63
CA SER A 173 -16.05 -6.55 13.66
C SER A 173 -17.23 -5.90 12.93
N GLU A 174 -18.11 -6.75 12.39
CA GLU A 174 -19.35 -6.30 11.78
C GLU A 174 -20.23 -5.55 12.79
N GLY A 175 -20.81 -4.42 12.38
CA GLY A 175 -21.70 -3.60 13.22
C GLY A 175 -21.00 -2.57 14.10
N GLU A 176 -19.66 -2.57 14.18
CA GLU A 176 -18.92 -1.54 14.92
C GLU A 176 -19.10 -0.14 14.30
N GLN A 177 -19.07 0.88 15.16
CA GLN A 177 -19.03 2.30 14.78
C GLN A 177 -17.57 2.77 14.76
N ALA A 178 -17.05 3.08 13.58
CA ALA A 178 -15.67 3.50 13.39
C ALA A 178 -15.55 4.97 12.98
N PHE A 179 -14.68 5.71 13.65
CA PHE A 179 -14.41 7.11 13.37
C PHE A 179 -12.96 7.30 12.91
N ASP A 180 -12.78 7.77 11.68
CA ASP A 180 -11.48 8.13 11.10
C ASP A 180 -11.30 9.65 11.17
N MET A 181 -10.47 10.11 12.10
CA MET A 181 -10.31 11.54 12.40
C MET A 181 -9.61 12.32 11.29
N PHE A 182 -8.84 11.62 10.43
CA PHE A 182 -8.02 12.22 9.38
C PHE A 182 -8.10 11.36 8.11
N ALA A 183 -9.32 11.26 7.59
CA ALA A 183 -9.70 10.19 6.68
C ALA A 183 -9.08 10.30 5.28
N GLY A 184 -8.64 11.50 4.86
CA GLY A 184 -8.22 11.72 3.47
C GLY A 184 -9.25 11.17 2.49
N VAL A 185 -8.79 10.33 1.55
CA VAL A 185 -9.64 9.68 0.53
C VAL A 185 -10.33 8.38 1.02
N GLY A 186 -10.31 8.12 2.33
CA GLY A 186 -10.96 7.01 3.00
C GLY A 186 -10.21 5.66 3.04
N PRO A 187 -8.87 5.59 3.12
CA PRO A 187 -8.17 4.31 3.02
C PRO A 187 -8.31 3.44 4.29
N PHE A 188 -8.77 3.96 5.43
CA PHE A 188 -9.23 3.15 6.57
C PHE A 188 -10.75 2.98 6.56
N ALA A 189 -11.51 4.09 6.45
CA ALA A 189 -12.97 4.08 6.50
C ALA A 189 -13.62 3.11 5.48
N ILE A 190 -13.11 3.04 4.24
CA ILE A 190 -13.71 2.18 3.19
C ILE A 190 -13.46 0.69 3.48
N PRO A 191 -12.23 0.22 3.77
CA PRO A 191 -12.01 -1.16 4.20
C PRO A 191 -12.80 -1.55 5.45
N PHE A 192 -12.94 -0.66 6.44
CA PHE A 192 -13.76 -0.92 7.63
C PHE A 192 -15.23 -1.10 7.26
N ALA A 193 -15.77 -0.24 6.39
CA ALA A 193 -17.14 -0.37 5.91
C ALA A 193 -17.36 -1.66 5.10
N LYS A 194 -16.35 -2.16 4.37
CA LYS A 194 -16.39 -3.48 3.72
C LYS A 194 -16.44 -4.65 4.71
N ARG A 195 -15.90 -4.47 5.93
CA ARG A 195 -16.04 -5.42 7.05
C ARG A 195 -17.37 -5.29 7.79
N GLY A 196 -18.23 -4.36 7.37
CA GLY A 196 -19.58 -4.18 7.92
C GLY A 196 -19.68 -3.12 9.01
N ALA A 197 -18.64 -2.33 9.25
CA ALA A 197 -18.70 -1.19 10.17
C ALA A 197 -19.51 -0.02 9.58
N THR A 198 -20.07 0.81 10.45
CA THR A 198 -20.57 2.14 10.08
C THR A 198 -19.47 3.15 10.33
N CYS A 199 -19.07 3.89 9.30
CA CYS A 199 -17.88 4.72 9.33
C CYS A 199 -18.20 6.20 9.17
N VAL A 200 -17.57 7.03 10.01
CA VAL A 200 -17.50 8.48 9.84
C VAL A 200 -16.05 8.85 9.58
N GLY A 201 -15.79 9.57 8.49
CA GLY A 201 -14.47 10.07 8.13
C GLY A 201 -14.47 11.59 8.06
N THR A 202 -13.55 12.22 8.78
CA THR A 202 -13.35 13.68 8.76
C THR A 202 -12.02 14.04 8.12
N ASP A 203 -11.99 15.12 7.34
CA ASP A 203 -10.76 15.74 6.86
C ASP A 203 -11.00 17.23 6.63
N ILE A 204 -9.96 18.05 6.82
CA ILE A 204 -10.03 19.49 6.55
C ILE A 204 -9.97 19.81 5.04
N ASN A 205 -9.57 18.84 4.22
CA ASN A 205 -9.48 18.97 2.78
C ASN A 205 -10.80 18.53 2.11
N GLU A 206 -11.53 19.49 1.54
CA GLU A 206 -12.80 19.25 0.84
C GLU A 206 -12.62 18.25 -0.30
N THR A 207 -11.57 18.41 -1.12
CA THR A 207 -11.27 17.49 -2.23
C THR A 207 -11.04 16.06 -1.75
N ALA A 208 -10.39 15.88 -0.59
CA ALA A 208 -10.20 14.56 -0.01
C ALA A 208 -11.53 13.90 0.39
N ILE A 209 -12.45 14.67 0.95
CA ILE A 209 -13.79 14.20 1.31
C ILE A 209 -14.66 13.91 0.08
N GLU A 210 -14.52 14.69 -0.99
CA GLU A 210 -15.15 14.38 -2.29
C GLU A 210 -14.69 13.02 -2.81
N TYR A 211 -13.36 12.79 -2.83
CA TYR A 211 -12.80 11.48 -3.18
C TYR A 211 -13.24 10.38 -2.23
N LEU A 212 -13.30 10.61 -0.91
CA LEU A 212 -13.80 9.61 0.05
C LEU A 212 -15.23 9.18 -0.28
N ARG A 213 -16.12 10.12 -0.57
CA ARG A 213 -17.51 9.83 -0.95
C ARG A 213 -17.59 9.09 -2.28
N ALA A 214 -16.83 9.52 -3.29
CA ALA A 214 -16.76 8.83 -4.59
C ALA A 214 -16.18 7.41 -4.45
N ASN A 215 -15.13 7.26 -3.65
CA ASN A 215 -14.49 5.97 -3.38
C ASN A 215 -15.42 5.04 -2.59
N ALA A 216 -16.20 5.54 -1.64
CA ALA A 216 -17.21 4.74 -0.96
C ALA A 216 -18.26 4.19 -1.94
N GLN A 217 -18.72 5.00 -2.90
CA GLN A 217 -19.60 4.54 -3.98
C GLN A 217 -18.92 3.49 -4.87
N ARG A 218 -17.69 3.78 -5.32
CA ARG A 218 -16.89 2.86 -6.16
C ARG A 218 -16.67 1.51 -5.51
N ASN A 219 -16.55 1.47 -4.19
CA ASN A 219 -16.37 0.25 -3.42
C ASN A 219 -17.67 -0.40 -2.94
N GLY A 220 -18.84 0.15 -3.28
CA GLY A 220 -20.14 -0.39 -2.92
C GLY A 220 -20.48 -0.28 -1.43
N VAL A 221 -19.91 0.71 -0.73
CA VAL A 221 -20.07 0.92 0.73
C VAL A 221 -20.59 2.32 1.08
N ALA A 222 -21.11 3.06 0.12
CA ALA A 222 -21.61 4.42 0.33
C ALA A 222 -22.65 4.52 1.47
N ASP A 223 -23.52 3.51 1.62
CA ASP A 223 -24.55 3.48 2.68
C ASP A 223 -23.97 3.34 4.10
N ARG A 224 -22.69 3.01 4.22
CA ARG A 224 -21.99 2.81 5.50
C ARG A 224 -20.91 3.87 5.76
N VAL A 225 -20.68 4.81 4.86
CA VAL A 225 -19.60 5.79 4.98
C VAL A 225 -20.14 7.21 4.90
N THR A 226 -19.95 7.97 5.98
CA THR A 226 -20.25 9.41 6.03
C THR A 226 -18.94 10.21 6.01
N GLY A 227 -18.70 10.92 4.92
CA GLY A 227 -17.57 11.86 4.81
C GLY A 227 -17.97 13.29 5.21
N ILE A 228 -17.21 13.91 6.12
CA ILE A 228 -17.47 15.27 6.63
C ILE A 228 -16.22 16.13 6.42
N CYS A 229 -16.39 17.25 5.72
CA CYS A 229 -15.31 18.24 5.55
C CYS A 229 -15.33 19.20 6.74
N GLY A 230 -14.24 19.25 7.52
CA GLY A 230 -14.12 20.11 8.68
C GLY A 230 -13.01 19.70 9.64
N ASP A 231 -12.71 20.57 10.61
CA ASP A 231 -11.85 20.21 11.73
C ASP A 231 -12.59 19.21 12.63
N VAL A 232 -11.96 18.07 12.91
CA VAL A 232 -12.54 17.02 13.75
C VAL A 232 -12.96 17.53 15.14
N ARG A 233 -12.31 18.57 15.67
CA ARG A 233 -12.67 19.20 16.95
C ARG A 233 -14.06 19.83 16.93
N GLU A 234 -14.48 20.34 15.77
CA GLU A 234 -15.81 20.93 15.56
C GLU A 234 -16.86 19.85 15.33
N VAL A 235 -16.51 18.80 14.57
CA VAL A 235 -17.40 17.68 14.25
C VAL A 235 -17.67 16.76 15.45
N ALA A 236 -16.69 16.60 16.35
CA ALA A 236 -16.77 15.64 17.45
C ALA A 236 -17.96 15.84 18.39
N GLY A 237 -18.54 17.05 18.46
CA GLY A 237 -19.72 17.30 19.28
C GLY A 237 -20.97 16.53 18.84
N GLU A 238 -21.08 16.16 17.56
CA GLU A 238 -22.21 15.38 17.04
C GLU A 238 -22.06 13.86 17.28
N TYR A 239 -20.84 13.42 17.64
CA TYR A 239 -20.46 12.02 17.75
C TYR A 239 -19.85 11.69 19.12
N GLU A 240 -20.21 12.46 20.15
CA GLU A 240 -19.73 12.23 21.51
C GLU A 240 -20.23 10.89 22.04
N GLY A 241 -19.30 10.01 22.47
CA GLY A 241 -19.65 8.68 22.94
C GLY A 241 -20.08 7.67 21.87
N TRP A 242 -19.82 7.95 20.58
CA TRP A 242 -20.36 7.16 19.47
C TRP A 242 -19.41 6.06 18.96
N ALA A 243 -18.10 6.27 18.99
CA ALA A 243 -17.17 5.39 18.28
C ALA A 243 -16.73 4.19 19.12
N ASP A 244 -16.98 2.97 18.64
CA ASP A 244 -16.35 1.74 19.14
C ASP A 244 -14.87 1.64 18.70
N ARG A 245 -14.51 2.37 17.64
CA ARG A 245 -13.14 2.42 17.09
C ARG A 245 -12.79 3.81 16.60
N VAL A 246 -11.61 4.30 16.97
CA VAL A 246 -11.09 5.60 16.49
C VAL A 246 -9.73 5.41 15.83
N VAL A 247 -9.53 6.00 14.65
CA VAL A 247 -8.24 6.05 13.95
C VAL A 247 -7.69 7.47 13.94
N MET A 248 -6.44 7.62 14.39
CA MET A 248 -5.73 8.89 14.48
C MET A 248 -4.46 8.89 13.61
N ASN A 249 -4.63 8.76 12.29
CA ASN A 249 -3.51 8.69 11.34
C ASN A 249 -2.93 10.06 10.97
N LEU A 250 -2.50 10.85 11.96
CA LEU A 250 -1.80 12.13 11.80
C LEU A 250 -0.50 12.15 12.62
N PRO A 251 0.51 11.35 12.26
CA PRO A 251 1.60 10.98 13.17
C PRO A 251 2.55 12.11 13.61
N HIS A 252 2.39 13.33 13.10
CA HIS A 252 3.21 14.48 13.52
C HIS A 252 2.57 15.33 14.61
N SER A 253 1.27 15.18 14.84
CA SER A 253 0.50 16.05 15.72
C SER A 253 -0.77 15.36 16.24
N ALA A 254 -0.79 14.03 16.28
CA ALA A 254 -1.97 13.26 16.70
C ALA A 254 -2.26 13.49 18.21
N ASP A 255 -1.22 13.74 19.01
CA ASP A 255 -1.31 14.04 20.43
C ASP A 255 -2.22 15.24 20.72
N GLU A 256 -2.17 16.27 19.87
CA GLU A 256 -3.03 17.46 19.97
C GLU A 256 -4.54 17.17 19.82
N PHE A 257 -4.91 15.96 19.38
CA PHE A 257 -6.30 15.55 19.15
C PHE A 257 -6.77 14.44 20.08
N LEU A 258 -5.94 13.99 21.03
CA LEU A 258 -6.30 12.92 21.95
C LEU A 258 -7.53 13.24 22.80
N GLU A 259 -7.66 14.47 23.30
CA GLU A 259 -8.88 14.88 24.03
C GLU A 259 -10.14 14.77 23.14
N THR A 260 -10.01 15.07 21.84
CA THR A 260 -11.11 14.92 20.88
C THR A 260 -11.42 13.45 20.62
N ALA A 261 -10.39 12.61 20.47
CA ALA A 261 -10.56 11.17 20.33
C ALA A 261 -11.28 10.56 21.55
N VAL A 262 -10.89 10.93 22.78
CA VAL A 262 -11.53 10.50 24.03
C VAL A 262 -13.00 10.91 24.09
N ARG A 263 -13.36 12.11 23.58
CA ARG A 263 -14.77 12.52 23.49
C ARG A 263 -15.57 11.66 22.50
N LEU A 264 -14.96 11.24 21.40
CA LEU A 264 -15.62 10.37 20.41
C LEU A 264 -15.84 8.95 20.94
N ALA A 265 -15.00 8.47 21.86
CA ALA A 265 -14.99 7.10 22.35
C ALA A 265 -16.30 6.70 23.03
N ALA A 266 -16.88 5.58 22.60
CA ALA A 266 -17.93 4.87 23.33
C ALA A 266 -17.39 4.31 24.67
N ASP A 267 -18.23 3.59 25.43
CA ASP A 267 -17.84 3.04 26.72
C ASP A 267 -16.79 1.92 26.62
N ASP A 268 -16.71 1.21 25.48
CA ASP A 268 -15.64 0.29 25.09
C ASP A 268 -15.15 0.70 23.69
N CYS A 269 -13.93 1.24 23.61
CA CYS A 269 -13.41 1.81 22.37
C CYS A 269 -11.96 1.41 22.11
N VAL A 270 -11.64 1.06 20.87
CA VAL A 270 -10.26 0.81 20.42
C VAL A 270 -9.71 2.02 19.64
N PHE A 271 -8.61 2.58 20.12
CA PHE A 271 -7.86 3.64 19.45
C PHE A 271 -6.69 3.07 18.68
N HIS A 272 -6.52 3.52 17.44
CA HIS A 272 -5.32 3.36 16.64
C HIS A 272 -4.59 4.71 16.57
N TYR A 273 -3.64 4.90 17.50
CA TYR A 273 -2.87 6.14 17.63
C TYR A 273 -1.54 6.01 16.92
N TYR A 274 -1.35 6.77 15.84
CA TYR A 274 -0.11 6.81 15.06
C TYR A 274 0.77 7.97 15.50
N ASP A 275 2.07 7.74 15.55
CA ASP A 275 3.06 8.73 16.01
C ASP A 275 4.41 8.51 15.32
N ILE A 276 5.24 9.55 15.27
CA ILE A 276 6.64 9.46 14.85
C ILE A 276 7.53 9.76 16.05
N GLN A 277 8.31 8.76 16.45
CA GLN A 277 9.17 8.84 17.63
C GLN A 277 10.61 8.47 17.32
N HIS A 278 11.52 9.04 18.10
CA HIS A 278 12.94 8.74 18.03
C HIS A 278 13.23 7.36 18.64
N GLU A 279 14.22 6.64 18.12
CA GLU A 279 14.59 5.27 18.53
C GLU A 279 14.93 5.12 20.03
N ASP A 280 15.30 6.22 20.69
CA ASP A 280 15.66 6.26 22.12
C ASP A 280 14.46 5.99 23.04
N ASP A 281 13.24 6.41 22.66
CA ASP A 281 12.01 6.16 23.41
C ASP A 281 10.83 6.10 22.44
N LEU A 282 10.71 4.97 21.74
CA LEU A 282 9.68 4.78 20.73
C LEU A 282 8.26 4.91 21.29
N PHE A 283 7.99 4.37 22.48
CA PHE A 283 6.62 4.19 22.97
C PHE A 283 6.29 4.98 24.25
N GLY A 284 7.27 5.55 24.93
CA GLY A 284 7.01 6.31 26.16
C GLY A 284 6.17 7.57 25.93
N PRO A 285 6.47 8.45 24.95
CA PRO A 285 5.76 9.71 24.78
C PRO A 285 4.28 9.50 24.45
N GLY A 286 3.98 8.68 23.44
CA GLY A 286 2.62 8.38 23.01
C GLY A 286 1.77 7.75 24.13
N GLU A 287 2.32 6.77 24.87
CA GLU A 287 1.57 6.15 25.97
C GLU A 287 1.25 7.15 27.09
N ARG A 288 2.21 8.02 27.46
CA ARG A 288 1.97 9.07 28.47
C ARG A 288 0.89 10.05 28.00
N ALA A 289 0.91 10.44 26.73
CA ALA A 289 -0.07 11.36 26.16
C ALA A 289 -1.49 10.74 26.17
N ILE A 290 -1.61 9.47 25.74
CA ILE A 290 -2.90 8.75 25.73
C ILE A 290 -3.47 8.65 27.15
N ARG A 291 -2.66 8.25 28.14
CA ARG A 291 -3.11 8.15 29.53
C ARG A 291 -3.51 9.50 30.10
N ALA A 292 -2.73 10.56 29.83
CA ALA A 292 -3.04 11.90 30.29
C ALA A 292 -4.37 12.44 29.74
N ALA A 293 -4.75 12.04 28.52
CA ALA A 293 -6.01 12.45 27.91
C ALA A 293 -7.22 11.61 28.36
N ALA A 294 -7.03 10.31 28.61
CA ALA A 294 -8.13 9.37 28.88
C ALA A 294 -8.40 9.14 30.38
N GLU A 295 -7.36 9.13 31.23
CA GLU A 295 -7.51 8.87 32.67
C GLU A 295 -7.94 10.15 33.42
N PRO A 296 -8.81 10.06 34.44
CA PRO A 296 -9.42 8.86 35.01
C PRO A 296 -10.79 8.50 34.39
N ALA A 297 -11.18 9.14 33.27
CA ALA A 297 -12.50 8.93 32.67
C ALA A 297 -12.66 7.52 32.07
N TYR A 298 -11.55 6.93 31.63
CA TYR A 298 -11.46 5.56 31.12
C TYR A 298 -10.29 4.82 31.77
N ASP A 299 -10.45 3.51 31.94
CA ASP A 299 -9.34 2.58 32.13
C ASP A 299 -8.62 2.37 30.79
N VAL A 300 -7.29 2.52 30.78
CA VAL A 300 -6.47 2.50 29.57
C VAL A 300 -5.64 1.21 29.49
N THR A 301 -5.94 0.36 28.50
CA THR A 301 -5.20 -0.88 28.22
C THR A 301 -4.48 -0.79 26.88
N VAL A 302 -3.14 -0.82 26.88
CA VAL A 302 -2.34 -0.91 25.65
C VAL A 302 -2.31 -2.37 25.19
N GLU A 303 -3.04 -2.68 24.11
CA GLU A 303 -3.10 -4.02 23.54
C GLU A 303 -1.88 -4.30 22.66
N THR A 304 -1.48 -3.32 21.85
CA THR A 304 -0.35 -3.46 20.91
C THR A 304 0.54 -2.22 20.91
N ARG A 305 1.85 -2.46 20.81
CA ARG A 305 2.88 -1.48 20.43
C ARG A 305 3.56 -2.00 19.18
N HIS A 306 3.49 -1.26 18.07
CA HIS A 306 3.99 -1.74 16.80
C HIS A 306 4.76 -0.66 16.04
N THR A 307 5.88 -1.03 15.44
CA THR A 307 6.65 -0.17 14.54
C THR A 307 6.20 -0.41 13.11
N VAL A 308 5.52 0.57 12.53
CA VAL A 308 4.92 0.51 11.19
C VAL A 308 6.00 0.53 10.11
N ARG A 309 6.94 1.49 10.21
CA ARG A 309 8.07 1.64 9.27
C ARG A 309 9.15 2.57 9.82
N SER A 310 10.34 2.51 9.23
CA SER A 310 11.30 3.62 9.36
C SER A 310 10.75 4.87 8.65
N TYR A 311 10.88 6.02 9.29
CA TYR A 311 10.42 7.30 8.77
C TYR A 311 11.58 8.18 8.28
N ALA A 312 12.58 8.38 9.14
CA ALA A 312 13.81 9.11 8.85
C ALA A 312 14.96 8.48 9.66
N PRO A 313 16.23 8.91 9.50
CA PRO A 313 17.32 8.41 10.33
C PRO A 313 16.97 8.54 11.82
N LYS A 314 16.93 7.40 12.53
CA LYS A 314 16.57 7.26 13.95
C LYS A 314 15.12 7.58 14.31
N GLU A 315 14.25 7.84 13.33
CA GLU A 315 12.83 8.11 13.55
C GLU A 315 11.98 7.01 12.95
N HIS A 316 11.00 6.56 13.72
CA HIS A 316 10.11 5.48 13.35
C HIS A 316 8.66 5.92 13.42
N ASN A 317 7.88 5.56 12.40
CA ASN A 317 6.43 5.63 12.48
C ASN A 317 5.95 4.42 13.29
N ILE A 318 5.21 4.66 14.34
CA ILE A 318 4.70 3.66 15.27
C ILE A 318 3.18 3.78 15.39
N VAL A 319 2.57 2.74 15.96
CA VAL A 319 1.15 2.71 16.30
C VAL A 319 0.96 2.07 17.67
N PHE A 320 0.01 2.63 18.41
CA PHE A 320 -0.59 1.97 19.57
C PHE A 320 -2.01 1.55 19.21
N ASP A 321 -2.33 0.30 19.50
CA ASP A 321 -3.71 -0.12 19.63
C ASP A 321 -4.04 -0.10 21.12
N VAL A 322 -4.94 0.79 21.52
CA VAL A 322 -5.30 1.03 22.93
C VAL A 322 -6.79 0.83 23.10
N ARG A 323 -7.18 0.01 24.07
CA ARG A 323 -8.57 -0.12 24.49
C ARG A 323 -8.85 0.81 25.66
N LEU A 324 -9.89 1.61 25.52
CA LEU A 324 -10.49 2.44 26.56
C LEU A 324 -11.78 1.78 27.03
N THR A 325 -11.94 1.59 28.35
CA THR A 325 -13.17 1.04 28.95
C THR A 325 -13.64 1.89 30.13
N ARG A 326 -14.96 2.10 30.29
CA ARG A 326 -15.54 2.77 31.47
C ARG A 326 -16.89 2.20 31.90
#